data_AF-A0AAF0R3U6-F1
#
_entry.id   AF-A0AAF0R3U6-F1
#
_cell.length_a   1.000
_cell.length_b   1.000
_cell.length_c   1.000
_cell.angle_alpha   90.00
_cell.angle_beta   90.00
_cell.angle_gamma   90.00
#
_symmetry.space_group_name_H-M   'P 1'
#
loop_
_entity.id
_entity.type
_entity.pdbx_description
1 polymer ?
#
loop_
_entity_poly.entity_id
_entity_poly.type
_entity_poly.pdbx_seq_one_letter_code
_entity_poly.pdbx_strand_id
1 'polypeptide(L)'
;MIYCDASRIGLRYVLMQHVKFIAYASRPLKAHEKNYLAHDLELVGVVFSLKILRHYSYEVRVDVCTDCKSLKYVFTQKDLNLR
;
A
#
# COMPACT_ATOMS: atom_id res chain seq x y z
N MET A 1 2.19 -5.54 -10.53
CA MET A 1 2.78 -5.67 -9.18
C MET A 1 3.01 -4.29 -8.61
N ILE A 2 2.32 -3.92 -7.54
CA ILE A 2 2.60 -2.71 -6.77
C ILE A 2 3.48 -3.12 -5.59
N TYR A 3 4.54 -2.38 -5.34
CA TYR A 3 5.32 -2.46 -4.11
C TYR A 3 5.00 -1.23 -3.27
N CYS A 4 4.52 -1.41 -2.05
CA CYS A 4 4.33 -0.32 -1.10
C CYS A 4 5.28 -0.50 0.09
N ASP A 5 5.89 0.61 0.49
CA ASP A 5 6.76 0.74 1.66
C ASP A 5 6.26 1.91 2.50
N ALA A 6 6.12 1.69 3.79
CA ALA A 6 5.64 2.68 4.74
C ALA A 6 6.66 2.84 5.87
N SER A 7 7.19 4.05 6.01
CA SER A 7 8.13 4.40 7.06
C SER A 7 7.57 5.55 7.92
N ARG A 8 8.17 5.78 9.09
CA ARG A 8 7.86 6.97 9.93
C ARG A 8 8.20 8.31 9.26
N ILE A 9 8.88 8.28 8.11
CA ILE A 9 9.30 9.49 7.38
C ILE A 9 8.32 9.77 6.23
N GLY A 10 7.82 8.73 5.57
CA GLY A 10 6.97 8.86 4.41
C GLY A 10 6.50 7.53 3.85
N LEU A 11 5.53 7.63 2.94
CA LEU A 11 4.97 6.51 2.19
C LEU A 11 5.58 6.51 0.79
N ARG A 12 5.91 5.32 0.30
CA ARG A 12 6.45 5.13 -1.05
C ARG A 12 5.72 3.97 -1.70
N TYR A 13 5.43 4.09 -2.98
CA TYR A 13 5.03 2.93 -3.76
C TYR A 13 5.56 2.99 -5.20
N VAL A 14 5.67 1.79 -5.78
CA VAL A 14 6.20 1.55 -7.11
C VAL A 14 5.25 0.62 -7.85
N LEU A 15 4.86 0.99 -9.06
CA LEU A 15 4.14 0.09 -9.97
C LEU A 15 5.12 -0.52 -10.97
N MET A 16 5.14 -1.85 -11.01
CA MET A 16 5.87 -2.65 -11.98
C MET A 16 4.93 -3.56 -12.78
N GLN A 17 5.20 -3.70 -14.07
CA GLN A 17 4.56 -4.68 -14.96
C GLN A 17 5.64 -5.35 -15.80
N HIS A 18 5.65 -6.68 -15.87
CA HIS A 18 6.63 -7.46 -16.64
C HIS A 18 8.07 -6.97 -16.46
N VAL A 19 8.50 -6.75 -15.20
CA VAL A 19 9.86 -6.30 -14.84
C VAL A 19 10.18 -4.83 -15.21
N LYS A 20 9.23 -4.09 -15.81
CA LYS A 20 9.39 -2.67 -16.13
C LYS A 20 8.66 -1.78 -15.11
N PHE A 21 9.35 -0.73 -14.66
CA PHE A 21 8.77 0.32 -13.82
C PHE A 21 7.84 1.19 -14.67
N ILE A 22 6.57 1.31 -14.26
CA ILE A 22 5.58 2.15 -14.95
C ILE A 22 5.40 3.48 -14.22
N ALA A 23 5.28 3.43 -12.89
CA ALA A 23 4.98 4.60 -12.09
C ALA A 23 5.65 4.51 -10.72
N TYR A 24 6.08 5.66 -10.22
CA TYR A 24 6.55 5.83 -8.86
C TYR A 24 5.79 7.00 -8.25
N ALA A 25 5.33 6.84 -7.01
CA ALA A 25 5.01 8.02 -6.23
C ALA A 25 5.34 7.81 -4.76
N SER A 26 5.58 8.94 -4.11
CA SER A 26 5.84 9.00 -2.69
C SER A 26 5.25 10.28 -2.13
N ARG A 27 4.94 10.24 -0.84
CA ARG A 27 4.56 11.45 -0.10
C ARG A 27 5.06 11.37 1.34
N PRO A 28 5.46 12.49 1.92
CA PRO A 28 5.71 12.54 3.35
C PRO A 28 4.43 12.25 4.15
N LEU A 29 4.59 11.73 5.36
CA LEU A 29 3.46 11.56 6.27
C LEU A 29 2.90 12.91 6.68
N LYS A 30 1.56 13.02 6.68
CA LYS A 30 0.88 14.17 7.26
C LYS A 30 1.07 14.17 8.77
N ALA A 31 0.98 15.34 9.39
CA ALA A 31 1.18 15.51 10.83
C ALA A 31 0.30 14.57 11.68
N HIS A 32 -0.93 14.28 11.25
CA HIS A 32 -1.82 13.33 11.94
C HIS A 32 -1.44 11.86 11.70
N GLU A 33 -0.89 11.53 10.53
CA GLU A 33 -0.48 10.16 10.19
C GLU A 33 0.78 9.74 10.96
N LYS A 34 1.62 10.71 11.38
CA LYS A 34 2.83 10.44 12.17
C LYS A 34 2.56 9.76 13.52
N ASN A 35 1.35 9.92 14.06
CA ASN A 35 0.94 9.30 15.33
C ASN A 35 0.35 7.90 15.15
N TYR A 36 0.18 7.43 13.91
CA TYR A 36 -0.36 6.11 13.63
C TYR A 36 0.64 5.01 13.94
N LEU A 37 0.11 3.84 14.31
CA LEU A 37 0.91 2.64 14.52
C LEU A 37 1.43 2.13 13.17
N ALA A 38 2.49 1.31 13.20
CA ALA A 38 3.13 0.82 11.97
C ALA A 38 2.14 0.10 11.02
N HIS A 39 1.21 -0.67 11.58
CA HIS A 39 0.17 -1.37 10.81
C HIS A 39 -0.83 -0.40 10.14
N ASP A 40 -1.19 0.69 10.81
CA ASP A 40 -2.08 1.71 10.25
C ASP A 40 -1.37 2.51 9.14
N LEU A 41 -0.07 2.81 9.32
CA LEU A 41 0.75 3.47 8.30
C LEU A 41 0.84 2.64 7.02
N GLU A 42 0.96 1.32 7.13
CA GLU A 42 0.93 0.41 5.99
C GLU A 42 -0.41 0.43 5.27
N LEU A 43 -1.51 0.40 6.02
CA LEU A 43 -2.85 0.49 5.45
C LEU A 43 -3.03 1.81 4.69
N VAL A 44 -2.56 2.92 5.26
CA VAL A 44 -2.57 4.24 4.60
C VAL A 44 -1.74 4.20 3.31
N GLY A 45 -0.59 3.51 3.30
CA GLY A 45 0.22 3.27 2.10
C GLY A 45 -0.52 2.49 1.02
N VAL A 46 -1.19 1.40 1.38
CA VAL A 46 -2.01 0.59 0.47
C VAL A 46 -3.16 1.40 -0.11
N VAL A 47 -3.94 2.10 0.72
CA VAL A 47 -5.05 2.94 0.26
C VAL A 47 -4.54 4.06 -0.65
N PHE A 48 -3.39 4.66 -0.32
CA PHE A 48 -2.80 5.72 -1.14
C PHE A 48 -2.36 5.20 -2.52
N SER A 49 -1.65 4.06 -2.56
CA SER A 49 -1.25 3.43 -3.82
C SER A 49 -2.46 3.05 -4.68
N LEU A 50 -3.51 2.47 -4.09
CA LEU A 50 -4.76 2.15 -4.78
C LEU A 50 -5.48 3.39 -5.32
N LYS A 51 -5.48 4.50 -4.57
CA LYS A 51 -6.07 5.77 -5.03
C LYS A 51 -5.37 6.29 -6.29
N ILE A 52 -4.05 6.26 -6.36
CA ILE A 52 -3.32 6.73 -7.54
C ILE A 52 -3.40 5.70 -8.68
N LEU A 53 -3.43 4.42 -8.33
CA LEU A 53 -3.63 3.36 -9.31
C LEU A 53 -5.06 3.29 -9.84
N ARG A 54 -6.04 3.98 -9.26
CA ARG A 54 -7.42 3.96 -9.75
C ARG A 54 -7.52 4.34 -11.24
N HIS A 55 -6.60 5.18 -11.72
CA HIS A 55 -6.47 5.55 -13.13
C HIS A 55 -5.90 4.42 -14.02
N TYR A 56 -5.12 3.51 -13.44
CA TYR A 56 -4.45 2.39 -14.13
C TYR A 56 -5.12 1.02 -13.88
N SER A 57 -6.01 0.91 -12.88
CA SER A 57 -6.55 -0.35 -12.35
C SER A 57 -7.98 -0.66 -12.80
N TYR A 58 -8.61 0.19 -13.62
CA TYR A 58 -10.05 0.06 -13.92
C TYR A 58 -10.41 -1.23 -14.66
N GLU A 59 -9.46 -1.85 -15.39
CA GLU A 59 -9.69 -3.10 -16.13
C GLU A 59 -8.57 -4.15 -15.93
N VAL A 60 -7.63 -3.91 -15.02
CA VAL A 60 -6.43 -4.75 -14.86
C VAL A 60 -6.34 -5.25 -13.42
N ARG A 61 -6.17 -6.56 -13.26
CA ARG A 61 -5.84 -7.16 -11.96
C ARG A 61 -4.44 -6.71 -11.57
N VAL A 62 -4.31 -6.09 -10.39
CA VAL A 62 -3.01 -5.66 -9.87
C VAL A 62 -2.71 -6.33 -8.55
N ASP A 63 -1.63 -7.09 -8.51
CA ASP A 63 -1.10 -7.65 -7.27
C ASP A 63 -0.41 -6.56 -6.45
N VAL A 64 -0.89 -6.36 -5.23
CA VAL A 64 -0.29 -5.43 -4.26
C VAL A 64 0.60 -6.23 -3.31
N CYS A 65 1.90 -5.95 -3.35
CA CYS A 65 2.88 -6.47 -2.41
C CYS A 65 3.28 -5.37 -1.45
N THR A 66 3.11 -5.66 -0.17
CA THR A 66 3.64 -4.85 0.91
C THR A 66 4.65 -5.68 1.67
N ASP A 67 5.70 -5.03 2.15
CA ASP A 67 6.77 -5.66 2.93
C ASP A 67 6.32 -6.04 4.34
N CYS A 68 5.10 -5.69 4.73
CA CYS A 68 4.63 -5.98 6.07
C CYS A 68 4.01 -7.37 6.27
N LYS A 69 4.46 -8.00 7.37
CA LYS A 69 3.94 -9.24 7.94
C LYS A 69 2.45 -9.13 8.34
N SER A 70 1.94 -7.95 8.74
CA SER A 70 0.53 -7.77 9.14
C SER A 70 -0.45 -7.83 7.97
N LEU A 71 -0.09 -7.31 6.79
CA LEU A 71 -1.01 -7.29 5.64
C LEU A 71 -1.17 -8.68 5.01
N LYS A 72 -0.12 -9.52 5.08
CA LYS A 72 -0.26 -10.96 4.78
C LYS A 72 -1.37 -11.58 5.64
N TYR A 73 -1.46 -11.19 6.92
CA TYR A 73 -2.45 -11.73 7.84
C TYR A 73 -3.88 -11.29 7.47
N VAL A 74 -4.08 -10.02 7.10
CA VAL A 74 -5.39 -9.50 6.64
C VAL A 74 -5.90 -10.19 5.36
N PHE A 75 -5.01 -10.47 4.41
CA PHE A 75 -5.38 -11.18 3.17
C PHE A 75 -5.45 -12.71 3.31
N THR A 76 -4.93 -13.28 4.39
CA THR A 76 -5.01 -14.73 4.68
C THR A 76 -6.13 -15.07 5.68
N GLN A 77 -6.64 -14.08 6.44
CA GLN A 77 -7.83 -14.26 7.28
C GLN A 77 -9.09 -14.36 6.41
N LYS A 78 -9.74 -15.53 6.41
CA LYS A 78 -11.05 -15.75 5.78
C LYS A 78 -12.20 -15.04 6.51
N ASP A 79 -12.01 -14.67 7.78
CA ASP A 79 -12.98 -13.95 8.60
C ASP A 79 -12.30 -12.78 9.33
N LEU A 80 -12.66 -11.57 8.93
CA LEU A 80 -12.36 -10.34 9.67
C LEU A 80 -13.28 -10.32 10.89
N ASN A 81 -12.72 -10.62 12.07
CA ASN A 81 -13.38 -10.32 13.33
C ASN A 81 -13.54 -8.80 13.44
N LEU A 82 -14.72 -8.31 13.07
CA LEU A 82 -15.23 -7.00 13.43
C LEU A 82 -15.52 -7.05 14.92
N ARG A 83 -14.63 -6.47 15.73
CA ARG A 83 -14.91 -6.18 17.13
C ARG A 83 -15.30 -4.73 17.30
#